data_AF-A0A392ULC5-F1
#
_entry.id   AF-A0A392ULC5-F1
#
_cell.length_a   1.000
_cell.length_b   1.000
_cell.length_c   1.000
_cell.angle_alpha   90.00
_cell.angle_beta   90.00
_cell.angle_gamma   90.00
#
_symmetry.space_group_name_H-M   'P 1'
#
loop_
_entity.id
_entity.type
_entity.pdbx_description
1 polymer ?
#
loop_
_entity_poly.entity_id
_entity_poly.type
_entity_poly.pdbx_seq_one_letter_code
_entity_poly.pdbx_strand_id
1 'polypeptide(L)' 'VERIRVLGQDVLDGVKFGFDNVVAQLKVLNPGIELNIEGMSMLKKVENGHLVILVEYEQMVNEEDDGEEEELGNDEQQG' A
#
# COMPACT_ATOMS: atom_id res chain seq x y z
N VAL A 1 -7.03 -20.85 10.69
CA VAL A 1 -6.60 -20.29 9.39
C VAL A 1 -7.36 -19.01 9.10
N GLU A 2 -8.70 -19.03 9.14
CA GLU A 2 -9.55 -17.84 8.87
C GLU A 2 -9.22 -16.59 9.71
N ARG A 3 -9.18 -16.71 11.04
CA ARG A 3 -8.82 -15.57 11.91
C ARG A 3 -7.42 -15.00 11.65
N ILE A 4 -6.48 -15.83 11.18
CA ILE A 4 -5.12 -15.38 10.86
C ILE A 4 -5.12 -14.59 9.55
N ARG A 5 -5.94 -14.99 8.57
CA ARG A 5 -6.14 -14.25 7.32
C ARG A 5 -6.77 -12.89 7.57
N VAL A 6 -7.86 -12.83 8.34
CA VAL A 6 -8.51 -11.56 8.70
C VAL A 6 -7.56 -10.63 9.44
N LEU A 7 -6.81 -11.13 10.43
CA LEU A 7 -5.79 -10.33 11.12
C LEU A 7 -4.69 -9.84 10.17
N GLY A 8 -4.31 -10.64 9.17
CA GLY A 8 -3.35 -10.22 8.14
C GLY A 8 -3.88 -9.07 7.30
N GLN A 9 -5.13 -9.16 6.86
CA GLN A 9 -5.79 -8.12 6.07
C GLN A 9 -5.96 -6.82 6.87
N ASP A 10 -6.43 -6.90 8.11
CA ASP A 10 -6.61 -5.74 8.99
C ASP A 10 -5.28 -4.97 9.19
N VAL A 11 -4.17 -5.70 9.31
CA VAL A 11 -2.83 -5.11 9.42
C VAL A 11 -2.41 -4.44 8.11
N LEU A 12 -2.62 -5.09 6.96
CA LEU A 12 -2.31 -4.51 5.66
C LEU A 12 -3.10 -3.22 5.41
N ASP A 13 -4.40 -3.24 5.68
CA ASP A 13 -5.30 -2.09 5.52
C ASP A 13 -4.90 -0.95 6.45
N GLY A 14 -4.56 -1.25 7.69
CA GLY A 14 -4.07 -0.25 8.66
C GLY A 14 -2.78 0.42 8.21
N VAL A 15 -1.83 -0.35 7.65
CA VAL A 15 -0.57 0.18 7.12
C VAL A 15 -0.83 1.06 5.89
N LYS A 16 -1.64 0.59 4.94
CA LYS A 16 -2.01 1.36 3.75
C LYS A 16 -2.68 2.67 4.12
N PHE A 17 -3.66 2.63 5.03
CA PHE A 17 -4.33 3.82 5.53
C PHE A 17 -3.35 4.81 6.17
N GLY A 18 -2.45 4.32 7.02
CA GLY A 18 -1.44 5.16 7.67
C GLY A 18 -0.55 5.89 6.67
N PHE A 19 -0.09 5.18 5.64
CA PHE A 19 0.72 5.73 4.55
C PHE A 19 -0.04 6.82 3.77
N ASP A 20 -1.24 6.50 3.29
CA ASP A 20 -2.08 7.43 2.51
C ASP A 20 -2.38 8.70 3.33
N ASN A 21 -2.66 8.54 4.62
CA ASN A 21 -2.92 9.66 5.54
C ASN A 21 -1.69 10.56 5.73
N VAL A 22 -0.48 10.01 5.84
CA VAL A 22 0.76 10.81 5.93
C VAL A 22 0.98 11.61 4.65
N VAL A 23 0.80 10.98 3.49
CA VAL A 23 0.92 11.67 2.19
C VAL A 23 -0.09 12.82 2.09
N ALA A 24 -1.33 12.59 2.51
CA ALA A 24 -2.36 13.63 2.55
C ALA A 24 -1.98 14.79 3.48
N GLN A 25 -1.50 14.50 4.69
CA GLN A 25 -1.03 15.52 5.63
C GLN A 25 0.13 16.35 5.07
N LEU A 26 1.09 15.70 4.40
CA LEU A 26 2.21 16.40 3.75
C LEU A 26 1.71 17.38 2.68
N LYS A 27 0.73 17.00 1.87
CA LYS A 27 0.12 17.90 0.87
C LYS A 27 -0.58 19.09 1.53
N VAL A 28 -1.32 18.87 2.60
CA VAL A 28 -2.03 19.94 3.34
C VAL A 28 -1.06 20.93 3.97
N LEU A 29 0.02 20.44 4.58
CA LEU A 29 1.00 21.28 5.28
C LEU A 29 1.95 22.03 4.33
N ASN A 30 2.03 21.63 3.06
CA ASN A 30 2.91 22.22 2.06
C ASN A 30 2.13 22.72 0.83
N PRO A 31 1.16 23.66 0.98
CA PRO A 31 0.23 24.04 -0.09
C PRO A 31 0.88 24.75 -1.29
N GLY A 32 2.10 25.27 -1.13
CA GLY A 32 2.87 25.92 -2.18
C GLY A 32 3.89 25.02 -2.89
N ILE A 33 3.96 23.74 -2.51
CA ILE A 33 4.91 22.77 -3.05
C ILE A 33 4.11 21.62 -3.67
N GLU A 34 4.30 21.39 -4.96
CA GLU A 34 3.79 20.19 -5.60
C GLU A 34 4.68 19.00 -5.24
N LEU A 35 4.18 18.13 -4.37
CA LEU A 35 4.89 16.91 -3.97
C LEU A 35 4.76 15.86 -5.06
N ASN A 36 5.89 15.46 -5.66
CA ASN A 36 5.94 14.26 -6.48
C ASN A 36 5.94 13.02 -5.57
N ILE A 37 4.89 12.20 -5.70
CA ILE A 37 4.70 10.96 -4.94
C ILE A 37 4.78 9.72 -5.84
N GLU A 38 5.09 9.90 -7.13
CA GLU A 38 5.19 8.82 -8.09
C GLU A 38 6.28 7.83 -7.68
N GLY A 39 5.94 6.54 -7.71
CA GLY A 39 6.87 5.46 -7.37
C GLY A 39 7.14 5.28 -5.87
N MET A 40 6.54 6.08 -4.99
CA MET A 40 6.56 5.82 -3.55
C MET A 40 5.88 4.47 -3.26
N SER A 41 6.45 3.71 -2.34
CA SER A 41 5.93 2.40 -1.93
C SER A 41 6.42 2.11 -0.52
N MET A 42 5.63 1.38 0.26
CA MET A 42 6.01 0.87 1.58
C MET A 42 7.24 -0.06 1.52
N LEU A 43 7.49 -0.69 0.36
CA LEU A 43 8.59 -1.63 0.13
C LEU A 43 9.88 -0.95 -0.33
N LYS A 44 9.84 0.37 -0.55
CA LYS A 44 10.99 1.16 -1.00
C LYS A 44 11.52 2.05 0.11
N LYS A 45 12.84 2.22 0.14
CA LYS A 45 13.53 3.19 0.99
C LYS A 45 14.27 4.22 0.15
N VAL A 46 14.69 5.30 0.78
CA VAL A 46 15.57 6.29 0.16
C VAL A 46 17.02 5.90 0.41
N GLU A 47 17.78 5.64 -0.65
CA GLU A 47 19.23 5.50 -0.62
C GLU A 47 19.87 6.49 -1.59
N ASN A 48 20.79 7.32 -1.11
CA ASN A 48 21.50 8.31 -1.92
C ASN A 48 20.55 9.20 -2.77
N GLY A 49 19.38 9.55 -2.23
CA GLY A 49 18.37 10.35 -2.93
C GLY A 49 17.51 9.59 -3.94
N HIS A 50 17.65 8.27 -4.06
CA HIS A 50 16.88 7.43 -4.96
C HIS A 50 15.96 6.49 -4.18
N LEU A 51 14.80 6.19 -4.74
CA LEU A 51 13.91 5.16 -4.23
C LEU A 51 14.44 3.78 -4.67
N VAL A 52 14.80 2.94 -3.71
CA VAL A 52 15.30 1.58 -3.94
C VAL A 52 14.43 0.56 -3.23
N ILE A 53 14.18 -0.58 -3.86
CA ILE A 53 13.48 -1.70 -3.24
C ILE A 53 14.36 -2.28 -2.14
N LEU A 54 13.75 -2.57 -1.00
CA LEU A 54 14.39 -3.31 0.07
C LEU A 54 14.60 -4.76 -0.38
N VAL A 55 15.84 -5.25 -0.32
CA VAL A 55 16.22 -6.61 -0.79
C VAL A 55 15.33 -7.70 -0.16
N GLU A 56 14.92 -7.54 1.09
CA GLU A 56 14.02 -8.46 1.79
C GLU A 56 12.59 -8.51 1.22
N TYR A 57 12.18 -7.51 0.45
CA TYR A 57 10.86 -7.39 -0.18
C TYR A 57 10.89 -7.58 -1.70
N GLU A 58 12.04 -7.89 -2.31
CA GLU A 58 12.13 -8.14 -3.76
C GLU A 58 11.16 -9.23 -4.22
N GLN A 59 10.87 -10.21 -3.38
CA GLN A 59 9.94 -11.29 -3.69
C GLN A 59 8.47 -10.82 -3.67
N MET A 60 8.11 -9.97 -2.70
CA MET A 60 6.74 -9.44 -2.57
C MET A 60 6.38 -8.47 -3.70
N VAL A 61 7.36 -7.75 -4.25
CA VAL A 61 7.14 -6.86 -5.41
C VAL A 61 6.67 -7.64 -6.63
N ASN A 62 7.12 -8.89 -6.82
CA ASN A 62 6.68 -9.71 -7.95
C ASN A 62 5.29 -10.32 -7.72
N GLU A 63 4.86 -10.47 -6.46
CA GLU A 63 3.52 -10.94 -6.07
C GLU A 63 2.47 -9.81 -6.12
N GLU A 64 2.88 -8.53 -5.99
CA GLU A 64 1.95 -7.40 -6.20
C GLU A 64 1.52 -7.23 -7.68
N ASP A 65 2.27 -7.78 -8.64
CA ASP A 65 1.97 -7.72 -10.09
C ASP A 65 1.21 -8.96 -10.61
N ASP A 66 1.13 -10.04 -9.81
CA ASP A 66 0.37 -11.26 -10.13
C ASP A 66 -0.93 -11.41 -9.31
N GLY A 67 -1.21 -10.47 -8.42
CA GLY A 67 -2.48 -10.31 -7.74
C GLY A 67 -3.57 -9.92 -8.74
N GLU A 68 -4.18 -10.92 -9.36
CA GLU A 68 -5.52 -10.81 -9.95
C GLU A 68 -6.38 -9.96 -8.99
N GLU A 69 -6.99 -8.90 -9.52
CA GLU A 69 -8.07 -8.20 -8.82
C GLU A 69 -9.10 -9.27 -8.42
N GLU A 70 -9.04 -9.77 -7.18
CA GLU A 70 -10.10 -10.60 -6.63
C GLU A 70 -11.33 -9.70 -6.54
N GLU A 71 -12.11 -9.69 -7.62
CA GLU A 71 -13.46 -9.17 -7.71
C GLU A 71 -14.20 -9.66 -6.48
N LEU A 72 -14.35 -8.76 -5.49
CA LEU A 72 -15.16 -8.99 -4.30
C LEU A 72 -16.58 -9.24 -4.81
N GLY A 73 -16.94 -10.52 -4.93
CA GLY A 73 -18.23 -10.99 -5.38
C GLY A 73 -19.35 -10.23 -4.69
N ASN A 74 -20.08 -9.48 -5.49
CA ASN A 74 -21.26 -8.74 -5.07
C ASN A 74 -22.37 -9.75 -4.75
N ASP A 75 -22.44 -10.22 -3.50
CA ASP A 75 -23.55 -11.04 -3.00
C ASP A 75 -24.76 -10.15 -2.70
N GLU A 76 -25.37 -9.61 -3.75
CA GLU A 76 -26.79 -9.30 -3.76
C GLU A 76 -27.57 -10.50 -4.34
N GLN A 77 -28.10 -11.36 -3.45
CA GLN A 77 -29.35 -12.09 -3.72
C GLN A 77 -30.01 -12.63 -2.44
N GLN A 78 -30.95 -11.81 -1.95
CA GLN A 78 -32.31 -12.13 -1.51
C GLN A 78 -32.61 -13.52 -0.93
N GLY A 79 -33.14 -13.51 0.30
CA GLY A 79 -33.96 -14.55 0.92
C GLY A 79 -34.75 -13.98 2.08
#